data_AF-R1DVF0-F1
#
_entry.id   AF-R1DVF0-F1
#
_cell.length_a   1.000
_cell.length_b   1.000
_cell.length_c   1.000
_cell.angle_alpha   90.00
_cell.angle_beta   90.00
_cell.angle_gamma   90.00
#
_symmetry.space_group_name_H-M   'P 1'
#
loop_
_entity.id
_entity.type
_entity.pdbx_description
1 polymer ?
#
loop_
_entity_poly.entity_id
_entity_poly.type
_entity_poly.pdbx_seq_one_letter_code
_entity_poly.pdbx_strand_id
1 'polypeptide(L)'
;MGVCVLLAAVLALGCSALTLWPAGAGAALLATNLLPAPLAALRSDAIVHEMETADTIMGEAQKDSAEGSTAAAGAESPVTLKSIMAEFAAFKSDMQKKEQEVQKKDEAFKEEMKKKDAALADFKEEMKKKDEAFKEETQKKDETFKEAMKKKDEMIAELLAALKSKTEHKQVQMSAGGEVVELGFQGGYVTDAHAYYVPYYNDAYNGYAARVSLSDFSSSGVEYFNLADKNSNLKGFRGGFATDAHAYYVPYYNVAYSGYAVRVSLSDFSSSGVEYLNLADTNPNLKGFNGGFATDAHAYYVPFSNDGGRNGYAVRVSLSDFSSSGVEYLNLADTNSNLKGFAGGFVTDTHAYYVPQYNGAYSGYAVRVSLSDFSSSGVEYLNLADTNSNLKGFRGGFATDAHAYYVPSYNSAPNFHGYAARVSLSDFSSSGVEYLNLADTDSNLKGFDGGFATDAHAYYVPFNNGAKSGYAVRVSLSDFSSSGVEYLNLADTNSNLKGFGGGFATAAHAYYVPHHNGAYSGYAARVSLSI
;
A
#
# COMPACT_ATOMS: atom_id res chain seq x y z
N MET A 1 37.38 -37.89 -43.34
CA MET A 1 36.65 -38.90 -42.54
C MET A 1 35.47 -38.20 -41.89
N GLY A 2 34.27 -38.80 -41.93
CA GLY A 2 33.10 -38.60 -41.03
C GLY A 2 32.66 -37.16 -40.73
N VAL A 3 31.78 -36.48 -41.47
CA VAL A 3 30.40 -36.82 -41.93
C VAL A 3 29.36 -36.86 -40.81
N CYS A 4 28.72 -35.71 -40.55
CA CYS A 4 27.25 -35.46 -40.57
C CYS A 4 27.02 -33.93 -40.32
N VAL A 5 26.18 -33.13 -41.01
CA VAL A 5 24.91 -33.31 -41.76
C VAL A 5 23.71 -33.53 -40.82
N LEU A 6 22.63 -32.73 -40.79
CA LEU A 6 22.27 -31.37 -41.33
C LEU A 6 21.27 -30.74 -40.28
N LEU A 7 20.53 -29.62 -40.37
CA LEU A 7 19.97 -28.63 -41.34
C LEU A 7 19.89 -27.27 -40.53
N ALA A 8 19.71 -26.01 -40.98
CA ALA A 8 19.06 -25.33 -42.12
C ALA A 8 17.51 -25.45 -42.15
N ALA A 9 16.71 -24.59 -42.80
CA ALA A 9 16.65 -23.11 -42.90
C ALA A 9 15.16 -22.75 -43.32
N VAL A 10 14.63 -21.53 -43.37
CA VAL A 10 14.81 -20.46 -44.39
C VAL A 10 13.87 -19.25 -44.07
N LEU A 11 14.18 -18.09 -44.65
CA LEU A 11 13.59 -16.74 -44.59
C LEU A 11 12.05 -16.54 -44.63
N ALA A 12 11.63 -15.56 -43.82
CA ALA A 12 10.82 -14.34 -44.10
C ALA A 12 10.07 -14.10 -45.44
N LEU A 13 8.87 -13.50 -45.33
CA LEU A 13 8.30 -12.41 -46.18
C LEU A 13 6.92 -11.95 -45.63
N GLY A 14 6.43 -10.74 -45.97
CA GLY A 14 5.02 -10.33 -45.77
C GLY A 14 4.78 -8.86 -45.37
N CYS A 15 4.12 -8.08 -46.23
CA CYS A 15 3.90 -6.63 -46.06
C CYS A 15 2.50 -6.26 -45.54
N SER A 16 2.44 -5.10 -44.86
CA SER A 16 1.42 -4.03 -44.94
C SER A 16 -0.10 -4.32 -44.86
N ALA A 17 -0.70 -3.79 -43.78
CA ALA A 17 -1.88 -2.92 -43.74
C ALA A 17 -3.15 -3.22 -44.56
N LEU A 18 -4.30 -3.26 -43.88
CA LEU A 18 -5.34 -2.22 -44.08
C LEU A 18 -6.29 -2.04 -42.87
N THR A 19 -6.97 -0.90 -42.89
CA THR A 19 -8.00 -0.36 -41.97
C THR A 19 -9.11 -1.31 -41.51
N LEU A 20 -9.61 -1.10 -40.28
CA LEU A 20 -10.81 -1.75 -39.71
C LEU A 20 -11.85 -0.69 -39.28
N TRP A 21 -13.15 -1.06 -39.29
CA TRP A 21 -14.40 -0.34 -38.88
C TRP A 21 -15.31 0.20 -40.02
N PRO A 22 -16.63 0.43 -39.76
CA PRO A 22 -17.34 0.46 -38.46
C PRO A 22 -18.64 -0.38 -38.33
N ALA A 23 -19.24 -0.26 -37.13
CA ALA A 23 -20.67 -0.35 -36.78
C ALA A 23 -21.33 -1.72 -36.49
N GLY A 24 -22.18 -1.71 -35.46
CA GLY A 24 -23.01 -2.83 -35.00
C GLY A 24 -23.45 -2.65 -33.54
N ALA A 25 -24.66 -2.13 -33.31
CA ALA A 25 -25.22 -1.94 -31.97
C ALA A 25 -26.08 -3.15 -31.54
N GLY A 26 -26.17 -3.40 -30.22
CA GLY A 26 -27.01 -4.44 -29.63
C GLY A 26 -27.04 -4.33 -28.11
N ALA A 27 -28.19 -4.61 -27.50
CA ALA A 27 -28.43 -4.38 -26.08
C ALA A 27 -28.97 -5.62 -25.35
N ALA A 28 -29.07 -5.49 -24.03
CA ALA A 28 -29.91 -6.24 -23.09
C ALA A 28 -29.40 -7.59 -22.53
N LEU A 29 -29.64 -7.70 -21.21
CA LEU A 29 -29.93 -8.88 -20.37
C LEU A 29 -29.29 -10.23 -20.71
N LEU A 30 -28.57 -10.77 -19.72
CA LEU A 30 -29.19 -11.77 -18.82
C LEU A 30 -28.41 -11.90 -17.50
N ALA A 31 -29.12 -12.15 -16.41
CA ALA A 31 -28.54 -12.48 -15.11
C ALA A 31 -28.61 -13.99 -14.88
N THR A 32 -27.55 -14.58 -14.33
CA THR A 32 -27.51 -16.00 -13.93
C THR A 32 -27.00 -16.14 -12.50
N ASN A 33 -27.79 -16.80 -11.66
CA ASN A 33 -27.48 -17.02 -10.25
C ASN A 33 -26.48 -18.18 -10.09
N LEU A 34 -25.46 -18.01 -9.23
CA LEU A 34 -24.71 -19.12 -8.64
C LEU A 34 -24.43 -18.87 -7.16
N LEU A 35 -25.29 -19.44 -6.31
CA LEU A 35 -25.01 -19.69 -4.89
C LEU A 35 -24.86 -21.21 -4.69
N PRO A 36 -23.76 -21.70 -4.08
CA PRO A 36 -23.67 -23.09 -3.62
C PRO A 36 -24.27 -23.22 -2.20
N ALA A 37 -25.29 -24.08 -2.07
CA ALA A 37 -25.75 -24.60 -0.78
C ALA A 37 -24.88 -25.81 -0.36
N PRO A 38 -24.81 -26.17 0.93
CA PRO A 38 -23.74 -27.03 1.44
C PRO A 38 -23.92 -28.53 1.14
N LEU A 39 -22.80 -29.24 1.01
CA LEU A 39 -22.77 -30.69 0.95
C LEU A 39 -22.90 -31.29 2.36
N ALA A 40 -23.88 -32.17 2.56
CA ALA A 40 -24.04 -32.96 3.77
C ALA A 40 -24.51 -34.38 3.42
N ALA A 41 -24.20 -35.33 4.32
CA ALA A 41 -24.49 -36.76 4.24
C ALA A 41 -23.76 -37.55 3.12
N LEU A 42 -22.92 -38.50 3.54
CA LEU A 42 -22.69 -39.75 2.83
C LEU A 42 -23.10 -40.91 3.73
N ARG A 43 -23.78 -41.88 3.13
CA ARG A 43 -24.11 -43.22 3.67
C ARG A 43 -22.89 -44.13 3.47
N SER A 44 -22.72 -45.31 4.07
CA SER A 44 -23.36 -46.17 5.08
C SER A 44 -22.69 -47.55 4.87
N ASP A 45 -23.01 -48.53 5.70
CA ASP A 45 -22.74 -49.97 5.49
C ASP A 45 -21.26 -50.41 5.66
N ALA A 46 -20.92 -51.62 6.14
CA ALA A 46 -21.57 -52.60 7.04
C ALA A 46 -20.53 -53.75 7.34
N ILE A 47 -20.98 -54.82 8.02
CA ILE A 47 -20.44 -56.22 8.00
C ILE A 47 -19.47 -56.69 9.13
N VAL A 48 -20.07 -57.42 10.09
CA VAL A 48 -19.71 -58.77 10.64
C VAL A 48 -18.43 -59.03 11.49
N HIS A 49 -18.70 -59.38 12.76
CA HIS A 49 -18.13 -60.42 13.68
C HIS A 49 -16.62 -60.83 13.76
N GLU A 50 -16.22 -60.97 15.04
CA GLU A 50 -15.48 -62.09 15.69
C GLU A 50 -13.93 -62.18 15.77
N MET A 51 -13.51 -62.62 16.99
CA MET A 51 -12.34 -63.45 17.35
C MET A 51 -10.91 -62.91 17.10
N GLU A 52 -9.87 -63.26 17.88
CA GLU A 52 -9.74 -63.76 19.28
C GLU A 52 -8.28 -63.53 19.74
N THR A 53 -7.76 -64.32 20.71
CA THR A 53 -6.38 -64.32 21.28
C THR A 53 -5.98 -63.05 22.05
N ALA A 54 -5.57 -63.05 23.33
CA ALA A 54 -5.12 -64.06 24.30
C ALA A 54 -3.67 -64.57 24.16
N ASP A 55 -2.84 -64.25 25.16
CA ASP A 55 -1.66 -65.00 25.61
C ASP A 55 -1.24 -64.49 27.02
N THR A 56 -0.47 -65.16 27.89
CA THR A 56 -0.34 -66.57 28.37
C THR A 56 0.69 -66.54 29.55
N ILE A 57 1.09 -67.70 30.10
CA ILE A 57 2.22 -67.94 31.05
C ILE A 57 1.91 -67.65 32.52
N MET A 58 2.22 -68.50 33.53
CA MET A 58 2.48 -69.96 33.69
C MET A 58 2.31 -70.25 35.20
N GLY A 59 2.12 -71.47 35.73
CA GLY A 59 2.03 -72.82 35.14
C GLY A 59 2.20 -73.89 36.24
N GLU A 60 2.00 -75.17 35.89
CA GLU A 60 2.55 -76.39 36.55
C GLU A 60 2.21 -76.73 38.04
N ALA A 61 2.11 -78.01 38.48
CA ALA A 61 1.86 -79.29 37.79
C ALA A 61 1.58 -80.45 38.80
N GLN A 62 1.09 -81.60 38.28
CA GLN A 62 1.26 -82.99 38.80
C GLN A 62 0.58 -83.43 40.14
N LYS A 63 0.21 -84.72 40.36
CA LYS A 63 -0.18 -85.86 39.47
C LYS A 63 -0.71 -87.06 40.33
N ASP A 64 -1.42 -88.01 39.70
CA ASP A 64 -1.57 -89.45 40.08
C ASP A 64 -2.24 -89.81 41.44
N SER A 65 -2.83 -90.99 41.71
CA SER A 65 -3.37 -92.12 40.91
C SER A 65 -4.17 -93.06 41.88
N ALA A 66 -5.45 -93.42 41.64
CA ALA A 66 -5.94 -94.67 41.01
C ALA A 66 -6.43 -95.79 41.98
N GLU A 67 -7.49 -96.51 41.59
CA GLU A 67 -7.99 -97.84 42.08
C GLU A 67 -8.41 -97.98 43.58
N GLY A 68 -9.26 -98.94 44.01
CA GLY A 68 -10.13 -99.89 43.31
C GLY A 68 -10.82 -100.95 44.23
N SER A 69 -11.93 -101.55 43.77
CA SER A 69 -12.48 -102.88 44.13
C SER A 69 -13.14 -103.22 45.51
N THR A 70 -14.40 -103.67 45.44
CA THR A 70 -15.07 -104.83 46.12
C THR A 70 -15.06 -105.08 47.67
N ALA A 71 -16.25 -104.92 48.26
CA ALA A 71 -17.09 -105.96 48.91
C ALA A 71 -16.71 -106.66 50.26
N ALA A 72 -17.71 -107.40 50.77
CA ALA A 72 -17.74 -108.33 51.93
C ALA A 72 -18.10 -107.76 53.32
N ALA A 73 -18.57 -108.65 54.21
CA ALA A 73 -19.40 -108.35 55.38
C ALA A 73 -18.82 -108.87 56.71
N GLY A 74 -19.34 -108.37 57.83
CA GLY A 74 -19.52 -109.17 59.05
C GLY A 74 -18.83 -108.69 60.35
N ALA A 75 -19.17 -109.42 61.42
CA ALA A 75 -18.66 -109.36 62.80
C ALA A 75 -19.02 -108.13 63.67
N GLU A 76 -19.78 -108.39 64.73
CA GLU A 76 -19.93 -107.50 65.89
C GLU A 76 -18.69 -107.61 66.81
N SER A 77 -18.40 -106.55 67.58
CA SER A 77 -17.54 -106.65 68.77
C SER A 77 -17.86 -105.52 69.76
N PRO A 78 -18.02 -105.80 71.07
CA PRO A 78 -18.48 -104.80 72.03
C PRO A 78 -17.37 -103.82 72.43
N VAL A 79 -17.44 -102.60 71.90
CA VAL A 79 -16.56 -101.49 72.34
C VAL A 79 -16.82 -101.19 73.82
N THR A 80 -15.81 -101.41 74.66
CA THR A 80 -15.96 -101.22 76.11
C THR A 80 -16.02 -99.73 76.48
N LEU A 81 -16.87 -99.42 77.49
CA LEU A 81 -17.25 -98.06 77.87
C LEU A 81 -16.08 -97.08 78.12
N LYS A 82 -14.90 -97.60 78.49
CA LYS A 82 -13.68 -96.80 78.70
C LYS A 82 -13.13 -96.18 77.41
N SER A 83 -13.21 -96.84 76.25
CA SER A 83 -12.74 -96.26 74.97
C SER A 83 -13.62 -95.07 74.60
N ILE A 84 -14.94 -95.29 74.65
CA ILE A 84 -15.96 -94.26 74.38
C ILE A 84 -15.75 -93.03 75.28
N MET A 85 -15.47 -93.20 76.57
CA MET A 85 -15.23 -92.06 77.47
C MET A 85 -13.91 -91.33 77.19
N ALA A 86 -12.85 -92.03 76.74
CA ALA A 86 -11.59 -91.39 76.35
C ALA A 86 -11.74 -90.61 75.03
N GLU A 87 -12.38 -91.21 74.02
CA GLU A 87 -12.70 -90.59 72.74
C GLU A 87 -13.65 -89.41 72.91
N PHE A 88 -14.67 -89.51 73.77
CA PHE A 88 -15.58 -88.40 74.07
C PHE A 88 -14.89 -87.23 74.79
N ALA A 89 -13.89 -87.51 75.65
CA ALA A 89 -13.08 -86.47 76.26
C ALA A 89 -12.16 -85.76 75.24
N ALA A 90 -11.53 -86.53 74.34
CA ALA A 90 -10.72 -85.99 73.24
C ALA A 90 -11.57 -85.17 72.25
N PHE A 91 -12.74 -85.69 71.85
CA PHE A 91 -13.71 -85.03 70.99
C PHE A 91 -14.22 -83.72 71.61
N LYS A 92 -14.56 -83.72 72.91
CA LYS A 92 -14.99 -82.51 73.62
C LYS A 92 -13.88 -81.44 73.67
N SER A 93 -12.63 -81.85 73.87
CA SER A 93 -11.47 -80.95 73.84
C SER A 93 -11.26 -80.34 72.43
N ASP A 94 -11.34 -81.16 71.39
CA ASP A 94 -11.19 -80.70 70.00
C ASP A 94 -12.40 -79.83 69.54
N MET A 95 -13.60 -80.12 70.04
CA MET A 95 -14.77 -79.24 69.88
C MET A 95 -14.52 -77.87 70.52
N GLN A 96 -14.09 -77.80 71.78
CA GLN A 96 -13.81 -76.52 72.45
C GLN A 96 -12.66 -75.75 71.77
N LYS A 97 -11.66 -76.46 71.22
CA LYS A 97 -10.58 -75.85 70.44
C LYS A 97 -11.09 -75.27 69.12
N LYS A 98 -11.95 -75.99 68.39
CA LYS A 98 -12.60 -75.52 67.16
C LYS A 98 -13.55 -74.36 67.42
N GLU A 99 -14.30 -74.40 68.53
CA GLU A 99 -15.17 -73.32 68.98
C GLU A 99 -14.38 -72.02 69.24
N GLN A 100 -13.25 -72.11 69.95
CA GLN A 100 -12.33 -70.97 70.13
C GLN A 100 -11.68 -70.49 68.81
N GLU A 101 -11.39 -71.39 67.87
CA GLU A 101 -10.83 -71.03 66.57
C GLU A 101 -11.86 -70.32 65.67
N VAL A 102 -13.11 -70.79 65.67
CA VAL A 102 -14.23 -70.14 64.99
C VAL A 102 -14.51 -68.78 65.61
N GLN A 103 -14.52 -68.66 66.94
CA GLN A 103 -14.72 -67.39 67.64
C GLN A 103 -13.63 -66.37 67.30
N LYS A 104 -12.36 -66.78 67.24
CA LYS A 104 -11.26 -65.90 66.79
C LYS A 104 -11.35 -65.50 65.32
N LYS A 105 -11.86 -66.38 64.45
CA LYS A 105 -12.09 -66.07 63.02
C LYS A 105 -13.25 -65.09 62.84
N ASP A 106 -14.32 -65.22 63.62
CA ASP A 106 -15.45 -64.28 63.65
C ASP A 106 -15.04 -62.90 64.20
N GLU A 107 -14.22 -62.84 65.27
CA GLU A 107 -13.62 -61.58 65.75
C GLU A 107 -12.71 -60.92 64.71
N ALA A 108 -11.82 -61.70 64.06
CA ALA A 108 -10.95 -61.19 62.99
C ALA A 108 -11.75 -60.67 61.78
N PHE A 109 -12.79 -61.39 61.37
CA PHE A 109 -13.69 -60.98 60.29
C PHE A 109 -14.46 -59.69 60.63
N LYS A 110 -14.92 -59.54 61.88
CA LYS A 110 -15.56 -58.31 62.37
C LYS A 110 -14.62 -57.10 62.36
N GLU A 111 -13.35 -57.28 62.72
CA GLU A 111 -12.33 -56.22 62.59
C GLU A 111 -11.97 -55.90 61.14
N GLU A 112 -11.97 -56.89 60.25
CA GLU A 112 -11.77 -56.66 58.81
C GLU A 112 -12.95 -55.89 58.19
N MET A 113 -14.19 -56.23 58.56
CA MET A 113 -15.39 -55.51 58.13
C MET A 113 -15.39 -54.06 58.60
N LYS A 114 -15.08 -53.78 59.89
CA LYS A 114 -14.94 -52.40 60.39
C LYS A 114 -13.91 -51.58 59.59
N LYS A 115 -12.78 -52.18 59.22
CA LYS A 115 -11.74 -51.52 58.40
C LYS A 115 -12.22 -51.23 56.98
N LYS A 116 -12.99 -52.14 56.38
CA LYS A 116 -13.63 -51.94 55.07
C LYS A 116 -14.70 -50.85 55.11
N ASP A 117 -15.52 -50.82 56.15
CA ASP A 117 -16.54 -49.78 56.35
C ASP A 117 -15.92 -48.39 56.56
N ALA A 118 -14.82 -48.31 57.34
CA ALA A 118 -14.06 -47.07 57.51
C ALA A 118 -13.44 -46.59 56.19
N ALA A 119 -12.71 -47.45 55.48
CA ALA A 119 -12.11 -47.09 54.18
C ALA A 119 -13.17 -46.70 53.13
N LEU A 120 -14.36 -47.30 53.18
CA LEU A 120 -15.49 -46.93 52.33
C LEU A 120 -16.12 -45.58 52.71
N ALA A 121 -16.04 -45.17 53.98
CA ALA A 121 -16.44 -43.83 54.41
C ALA A 121 -15.43 -42.77 53.93
N ASP A 122 -14.13 -43.01 54.14
CA ASP A 122 -13.06 -42.12 53.69
C ASP A 122 -13.11 -41.91 52.16
N PHE A 123 -13.26 -42.98 51.39
CA PHE A 123 -13.39 -42.92 49.93
C PHE A 123 -14.62 -42.13 49.47
N LYS A 124 -15.76 -42.25 50.16
CA LYS A 124 -16.96 -41.45 49.87
C LYS A 124 -16.75 -39.97 50.14
N GLU A 125 -16.01 -39.62 51.20
CA GLU A 125 -15.69 -38.23 51.50
C GLU A 125 -14.68 -37.64 50.49
N GLU A 126 -13.68 -38.41 50.07
CA GLU A 126 -12.74 -38.02 49.01
C GLU A 126 -13.46 -37.79 47.67
N MET A 127 -14.37 -38.70 47.28
CA MET A 127 -15.18 -38.55 46.07
C MET A 127 -16.10 -37.32 46.14
N LYS A 128 -16.69 -37.02 47.31
CA LYS A 128 -17.49 -35.81 47.51
C LYS A 128 -16.65 -34.54 47.34
N LYS A 129 -15.44 -34.49 47.92
CA LYS A 129 -14.51 -33.35 47.78
C LYS A 129 -14.08 -33.13 46.32
N LYS A 130 -13.90 -34.20 45.54
CA LYS A 130 -13.59 -34.12 44.10
C LYS A 130 -14.76 -33.59 43.27
N ASP A 131 -15.98 -34.02 43.56
CA ASP A 131 -17.21 -33.51 42.91
C ASP A 131 -17.45 -32.03 43.24
N GLU A 132 -17.24 -31.60 44.49
CA GLU A 132 -17.31 -30.19 44.91
C GLU A 132 -16.23 -29.33 44.20
N ALA A 133 -14.97 -29.80 44.13
CA ALA A 133 -13.90 -29.10 43.42
C ALA A 133 -14.13 -29.01 41.89
N PHE A 134 -14.65 -30.06 41.27
CA PHE A 134 -14.98 -30.07 39.84
C PHE A 134 -16.10 -29.09 39.49
N LYS A 135 -17.08 -28.92 40.38
CA LYS A 135 -18.14 -27.91 40.25
C LYS A 135 -17.60 -26.48 40.33
N GLU A 136 -16.71 -26.19 41.28
CA GLU A 136 -16.03 -24.89 41.34
C GLU A 136 -15.21 -24.58 40.08
N GLU A 137 -14.44 -25.55 39.57
CA GLU A 137 -13.62 -25.35 38.37
C GLU A 137 -14.50 -25.09 37.13
N THR A 138 -15.62 -25.82 37.03
CA THR A 138 -16.60 -25.66 35.94
C THR A 138 -17.27 -24.28 36.01
N GLN A 139 -17.67 -23.82 37.19
CA GLN A 139 -18.26 -22.48 37.36
C GLN A 139 -17.25 -21.37 37.00
N LYS A 140 -16.00 -21.46 37.46
CA LYS A 140 -14.94 -20.47 37.14
C LYS A 140 -14.64 -20.38 35.64
N LYS A 141 -14.76 -21.51 34.92
CA LYS A 141 -14.63 -21.54 33.45
C LYS A 141 -15.81 -20.89 32.74
N ASP A 142 -17.04 -21.12 33.21
CA ASP A 142 -18.26 -20.50 32.67
C ASP A 142 -18.29 -18.97 32.93
N GLU A 143 -17.88 -18.51 34.10
CA GLU A 143 -17.73 -17.08 34.42
C GLU A 143 -16.66 -16.40 33.53
N THR A 144 -15.48 -17.01 33.39
CA THR A 144 -14.43 -16.54 32.47
C THR A 144 -14.93 -16.48 31.00
N PHE A 145 -15.71 -17.47 30.57
CA PHE A 145 -16.28 -17.51 29.22
C PHE A 145 -17.32 -16.40 29.00
N LYS A 146 -18.18 -16.11 29.99
CA LYS A 146 -19.15 -15.02 29.97
C LYS A 146 -18.48 -13.65 29.88
N GLU A 147 -17.39 -13.42 30.62
CA GLU A 147 -16.62 -12.17 30.52
C GLU A 147 -15.96 -12.02 29.15
N ALA A 148 -15.38 -13.09 28.60
CA ALA A 148 -14.81 -13.10 27.26
C ALA A 148 -15.86 -12.86 26.15
N MET A 149 -17.10 -13.34 26.32
CA MET A 149 -18.21 -13.04 25.43
C MET A 149 -18.65 -11.58 25.54
N LYS A 150 -18.87 -11.05 26.76
CA LYS A 150 -19.22 -9.64 27.00
C LYS A 150 -18.21 -8.69 26.36
N LYS A 151 -16.92 -8.98 26.47
CA LYS A 151 -15.86 -8.18 25.84
C LYS A 151 -15.89 -8.23 24.31
N LYS A 152 -16.30 -9.35 23.70
CA LYS A 152 -16.55 -9.42 22.24
C LYS A 152 -17.77 -8.60 21.85
N ASP A 153 -18.85 -8.66 22.62
CA ASP A 153 -20.06 -7.88 22.34
C ASP A 153 -19.79 -6.37 22.44
N GLU A 154 -18.94 -5.95 23.40
CA GLU A 154 -18.43 -4.58 23.51
C GLU A 154 -17.59 -4.16 22.29
N MET A 155 -16.64 -5.00 21.85
CA MET A 155 -15.86 -4.75 20.63
C MET A 155 -16.73 -4.71 19.36
N ILE A 156 -17.77 -5.55 19.29
CA ILE A 156 -18.73 -5.55 18.17
C ILE A 156 -19.58 -4.27 18.21
N ALA A 157 -20.02 -3.82 19.38
CA ALA A 157 -20.75 -2.57 19.54
C ALA A 157 -19.90 -1.35 19.17
N GLU A 158 -18.61 -1.32 19.54
CA GLU A 158 -17.66 -0.28 19.13
C GLU A 158 -17.43 -0.31 17.60
N LEU A 159 -17.23 -1.49 17.01
CA LEU A 159 -17.07 -1.64 15.56
C LEU A 159 -18.33 -1.18 14.80
N LEU A 160 -19.53 -1.52 15.30
CA LEU A 160 -20.81 -1.06 14.75
C LEU A 160 -21.02 0.44 14.93
N ALA A 161 -20.59 1.04 16.04
CA ALA A 161 -20.63 2.48 16.26
C ALA A 161 -19.69 3.22 15.29
N ALA A 162 -18.47 2.70 15.08
CA ALA A 162 -17.52 3.22 14.10
C ALA A 162 -18.03 3.05 12.65
N LEU A 163 -18.69 1.93 12.34
CA LEU A 163 -19.33 1.72 11.04
C LEU A 163 -20.49 2.69 10.83
N LYS A 164 -21.36 2.87 11.84
CA LYS A 164 -22.49 3.79 11.81
C LYS A 164 -22.04 5.24 11.69
N SER A 165 -20.99 5.65 12.42
CA SER A 165 -20.34 6.96 12.27
C SER A 165 -19.85 7.21 10.83
N LYS A 166 -19.17 6.23 10.20
CA LYS A 166 -18.79 6.31 8.78
C LYS A 166 -20.00 6.36 7.84
N THR A 167 -21.06 5.59 8.13
CA THR A 167 -22.30 5.58 7.34
C THR A 167 -23.08 6.90 7.49
N GLU A 168 -23.09 7.52 8.66
CA GLU A 168 -23.74 8.82 8.92
C GLU A 168 -22.96 9.96 8.27
N HIS A 169 -21.62 9.94 8.32
CA HIS A 169 -20.80 10.82 7.48
C HIS A 169 -21.14 10.69 5.99
N LYS A 170 -21.37 9.46 5.50
CA LYS A 170 -21.78 9.21 4.11
C LYS A 170 -23.24 9.63 3.85
N GLN A 171 -24.16 9.49 4.82
CA GLN A 171 -25.54 9.93 4.68
C GLN A 171 -25.71 11.45 4.73
N VAL A 172 -24.88 12.18 5.49
CA VAL A 172 -24.83 13.65 5.44
C VAL A 172 -24.41 14.14 4.04
N GLN A 173 -23.52 13.41 3.36
CA GLN A 173 -23.24 13.65 1.93
C GLN A 173 -24.43 13.28 1.03
N MET A 174 -25.11 12.14 1.26
CA MET A 174 -26.27 11.74 0.45
C MET A 174 -27.49 12.66 0.61
N SER A 175 -27.67 13.33 1.76
CA SER A 175 -28.73 14.35 1.93
C SER A 175 -28.52 15.61 1.06
N ALA A 176 -27.34 15.79 0.45
CA ALA A 176 -27.08 16.83 -0.53
C ALA A 176 -27.30 16.39 -2.00
N GLY A 177 -27.81 15.17 -2.23
CA GLY A 177 -28.26 14.70 -3.55
C GLY A 177 -27.18 14.48 -4.62
N GLY A 178 -25.91 14.70 -4.30
CA GLY A 178 -24.79 14.51 -5.21
C GLY A 178 -24.31 13.07 -5.30
N GLU A 179 -23.93 12.65 -6.51
CA GLU A 179 -23.11 11.45 -6.72
C GLU A 179 -21.73 11.66 -6.08
N VAL A 180 -21.20 10.65 -5.38
CA VAL A 180 -19.85 10.72 -4.78
C VAL A 180 -18.82 10.44 -5.87
N VAL A 181 -18.49 11.48 -6.64
CA VAL A 181 -17.50 11.41 -7.72
C VAL A 181 -16.10 11.34 -7.10
N GLU A 182 -15.43 10.19 -7.20
CA GLU A 182 -14.02 10.07 -6.81
C GLU A 182 -13.11 10.70 -7.89
N LEU A 183 -12.37 11.75 -7.53
CA LEU A 183 -11.60 12.58 -8.47
C LEU A 183 -10.12 12.19 -8.50
N GLY A 184 -9.60 11.95 -9.71
CA GLY A 184 -8.20 11.63 -9.95
C GLY A 184 -7.38 12.84 -10.39
N PHE A 185 -6.37 13.20 -9.60
CA PHE A 185 -5.49 14.36 -9.82
C PHE A 185 -4.02 13.91 -9.96
N GLN A 186 -3.28 14.47 -10.92
CA GLN A 186 -1.86 14.10 -11.14
C GLN A 186 -0.86 15.07 -10.52
N GLY A 187 -1.30 16.24 -10.07
CA GLY A 187 -0.45 17.22 -9.40
C GLY A 187 -1.25 18.37 -8.82
N GLY A 188 -0.53 19.40 -8.36
CA GLY A 188 -1.12 20.62 -7.83
C GLY A 188 -0.09 21.73 -7.68
N TYR A 189 -0.59 22.95 -7.53
CA TYR A 189 0.14 24.21 -7.42
C TYR A 189 -0.65 25.15 -6.52
N VAL A 190 -0.12 26.32 -6.15
CA VAL A 190 -0.77 27.20 -5.18
C VAL A 190 -0.74 28.68 -5.57
N THR A 191 -1.55 29.45 -4.86
CA THR A 191 -1.34 30.87 -4.57
C THR A 191 -1.40 31.07 -3.06
N ASP A 192 -1.07 32.26 -2.54
CA ASP A 192 -1.10 32.59 -1.10
C ASP A 192 -2.41 32.23 -0.39
N ALA A 193 -3.53 32.23 -1.12
CA ALA A 193 -4.86 31.96 -0.59
C ALA A 193 -5.35 30.51 -0.79
N HIS A 194 -4.87 29.78 -1.81
CA HIS A 194 -5.47 28.51 -2.23
C HIS A 194 -4.45 27.50 -2.78
N ALA A 195 -4.66 26.22 -2.51
CA ALA A 195 -4.04 25.12 -3.24
C ALA A 195 -4.97 24.58 -4.34
N TYR A 196 -4.44 24.39 -5.54
CA TYR A 196 -5.14 23.94 -6.75
C TYR A 196 -4.71 22.52 -7.11
N TYR A 197 -5.66 21.70 -7.56
CA TYR A 197 -5.45 20.31 -7.93
C TYR A 197 -5.68 20.13 -9.44
N VAL A 198 -4.79 19.39 -10.10
CA VAL A 198 -4.73 19.22 -11.56
C VAL A 198 -5.50 17.96 -11.97
N PRO A 199 -6.69 18.07 -12.61
CA PRO A 199 -7.49 16.91 -12.99
C PRO A 199 -6.84 16.08 -14.10
N TYR A 200 -6.71 14.78 -13.84
CA TYR A 200 -6.08 13.84 -14.76
C TYR A 200 -6.98 12.64 -15.04
N TYR A 201 -6.89 11.58 -14.22
CA TYR A 201 -7.45 10.26 -14.52
C TYR A 201 -7.89 9.52 -13.25
N ASN A 202 -9.15 9.07 -13.23
CA ASN A 202 -9.66 8.03 -12.31
C ASN A 202 -10.65 7.18 -13.11
N ASP A 203 -10.22 5.99 -13.54
CA ASP A 203 -10.82 5.09 -14.56
C ASP A 203 -11.06 5.69 -15.96
N ALA A 204 -11.35 6.99 -16.05
CA ALA A 204 -11.39 7.79 -17.26
C ALA A 204 -10.65 9.14 -17.07
N TYR A 205 -10.27 9.78 -18.17
CA TYR A 205 -9.76 11.15 -18.13
C TYR A 205 -10.87 12.12 -17.74
N ASN A 206 -10.58 13.02 -16.80
CA ASN A 206 -11.55 13.95 -16.22
C ASN A 206 -11.05 15.41 -16.31
N GLY A 207 -11.97 16.35 -16.06
CA GLY A 207 -11.73 17.79 -16.14
C GLY A 207 -12.14 18.54 -14.87
N TYR A 208 -12.26 17.88 -13.72
CA TYR A 208 -12.70 18.52 -12.48
C TYR A 208 -11.61 19.42 -11.88
N ALA A 209 -11.63 20.71 -12.23
CA ALA A 209 -10.79 21.71 -11.58
C ALA A 209 -11.24 21.86 -10.12
N ALA A 210 -10.30 21.80 -9.18
CA ALA A 210 -10.58 21.94 -7.76
C ALA A 210 -9.52 22.83 -7.08
N ARG A 211 -9.94 23.61 -6.08
CA ARG A 211 -9.07 24.36 -5.18
C ARG A 211 -9.53 24.27 -3.73
N VAL A 212 -8.60 24.49 -2.80
CA VAL A 212 -8.82 24.42 -1.35
C VAL A 212 -8.22 25.65 -0.68
N SER A 213 -8.98 26.33 0.16
CA SER A 213 -8.52 27.47 0.95
C SER A 213 -7.36 27.09 1.87
N LEU A 214 -6.31 27.92 1.89
CA LEU A 214 -5.17 27.78 2.81
C LEU A 214 -5.41 28.45 4.18
N SER A 215 -6.49 29.21 4.35
CA SER A 215 -6.77 29.95 5.61
C SER A 215 -7.25 29.05 6.75
N ASP A 216 -8.04 28.03 6.43
CA ASP A 216 -8.58 27.02 7.35
C ASP A 216 -8.14 25.59 7.00
N PHE A 217 -7.80 25.34 5.73
CA PHE A 217 -7.40 24.04 5.18
C PHE A 217 -8.42 22.92 5.49
N SER A 218 -9.72 23.25 5.41
CA SER A 218 -10.82 22.35 5.73
C SER A 218 -11.55 21.81 4.48
N SER A 219 -12.37 20.78 4.68
CA SER A 219 -13.27 20.26 3.64
C SER A 219 -14.41 21.22 3.27
N SER A 220 -14.71 22.24 4.09
CA SER A 220 -15.64 23.32 3.74
C SER A 220 -14.99 24.43 2.90
N GLY A 221 -13.65 24.51 2.86
CA GLY A 221 -12.91 25.42 2.00
C GLY A 221 -12.62 24.87 0.59
N VAL A 222 -13.33 23.81 0.16
CA VAL A 222 -13.12 23.14 -1.13
C VAL A 222 -14.09 23.68 -2.18
N GLU A 223 -13.57 24.22 -3.26
CA GLU A 223 -14.32 24.63 -4.46
C GLU A 223 -13.95 23.72 -5.63
N TYR A 224 -14.93 23.27 -6.43
CA TYR A 224 -14.67 22.47 -7.63
C TYR A 224 -15.76 22.62 -8.69
N PHE A 225 -15.39 22.42 -9.95
CA PHE A 225 -16.31 22.37 -11.09
C PHE A 225 -15.67 21.62 -12.28
N ASN A 226 -16.46 21.22 -13.28
CA ASN A 226 -15.97 20.42 -14.41
C ASN A 226 -15.67 21.28 -15.65
N LEU A 227 -14.39 21.39 -16.02
CA LEU A 227 -13.94 22.04 -17.26
C LEU A 227 -14.58 21.43 -18.51
N ALA A 228 -14.89 20.12 -18.47
CA ALA A 228 -15.49 19.44 -19.61
C ALA A 228 -16.92 19.88 -19.94
N ASP A 229 -17.59 20.60 -19.04
CA ASP A 229 -18.92 21.21 -19.29
C ASP A 229 -18.81 22.41 -20.26
N LYS A 230 -17.64 23.09 -20.28
CA LYS A 230 -17.33 24.20 -21.19
C LYS A 230 -16.94 23.70 -22.58
N ASN A 231 -16.15 22.63 -22.65
CA ASN A 231 -15.77 21.90 -23.86
C ASN A 231 -15.29 20.50 -23.47
N SER A 232 -15.87 19.46 -24.09
CA SER A 232 -15.66 18.05 -23.69
C SER A 232 -14.21 17.54 -23.82
N ASN A 233 -13.33 18.26 -24.52
CA ASN A 233 -11.91 17.95 -24.66
C ASN A 233 -11.04 18.45 -23.49
N LEU A 234 -11.57 19.31 -22.61
CA LEU A 234 -10.84 19.91 -21.48
C LEU A 234 -10.67 18.90 -20.33
N LYS A 235 -9.81 17.90 -20.54
CA LYS A 235 -9.55 16.76 -19.65
C LYS A 235 -8.09 16.31 -19.75
N GLY A 236 -7.61 15.60 -18.74
CA GLY A 236 -6.32 14.89 -18.83
C GLY A 236 -5.11 15.83 -18.79
N PHE A 237 -5.09 16.72 -17.81
CA PHE A 237 -4.01 17.66 -17.54
C PHE A 237 -2.96 17.03 -16.63
N ARG A 238 -1.67 17.35 -16.82
CA ARG A 238 -0.57 16.71 -16.07
C ARG A 238 0.19 17.63 -15.12
N GLY A 239 0.10 18.94 -15.37
CA GLY A 239 0.62 19.98 -14.50
C GLY A 239 -0.24 21.24 -14.54
N GLY A 240 0.21 22.27 -13.85
CA GLY A 240 -0.44 23.56 -13.80
C GLY A 240 0.39 24.55 -12.97
N PHE A 241 -0.01 25.82 -13.02
CA PHE A 241 0.65 26.93 -12.37
C PHE A 241 -0.37 28.06 -12.19
N ALA A 242 -0.05 29.07 -11.39
CA ALA A 242 -0.89 30.26 -11.23
C ALA A 242 -0.15 31.53 -11.64
N THR A 243 -0.92 32.56 -11.98
CA THR A 243 -0.54 33.97 -11.85
C THR A 243 -1.58 34.67 -10.99
N ASP A 244 -1.31 35.91 -10.57
CA ASP A 244 -2.20 36.73 -9.71
C ASP A 244 -3.66 36.78 -10.16
N ALA A 245 -3.92 36.61 -11.47
CA ALA A 245 -5.24 36.67 -12.06
C ALA A 245 -5.84 35.30 -12.45
N HIS A 246 -5.02 34.27 -12.73
CA HIS A 246 -5.51 33.01 -13.30
C HIS A 246 -4.79 31.74 -12.82
N ALA A 247 -5.55 30.66 -12.70
CA ALA A 247 -5.11 29.27 -12.50
C ALA A 247 -5.02 28.55 -13.86
N TYR A 248 -3.84 28.02 -14.21
CA TYR A 248 -3.57 27.39 -15.50
C TYR A 248 -3.49 25.86 -15.40
N TYR A 249 -4.03 25.17 -16.39
CA TYR A 249 -3.99 23.71 -16.50
C TYR A 249 -3.28 23.29 -17.80
N VAL A 250 -2.25 22.46 -17.65
CA VAL A 250 -1.32 22.09 -18.74
C VAL A 250 -1.83 20.84 -19.47
N PRO A 251 -2.17 20.93 -20.76
CA PRO A 251 -2.75 19.82 -21.50
C PRO A 251 -1.72 18.74 -21.78
N TYR A 252 -2.07 17.50 -21.40
CA TYR A 252 -1.22 16.35 -21.63
C TYR A 252 -1.89 15.34 -22.57
N TYR A 253 -2.83 14.54 -22.07
CA TYR A 253 -3.34 13.40 -22.82
C TYR A 253 -4.79 13.05 -22.42
N ASN A 254 -5.65 12.93 -23.42
CA ASN A 254 -7.06 12.57 -23.32
C ASN A 254 -7.41 11.69 -24.52
N VAL A 255 -7.10 10.39 -24.44
CA VAL A 255 -7.15 9.38 -25.53
C VAL A 255 -6.14 9.62 -26.67
N ALA A 256 -5.81 10.87 -26.98
CA ALA A 256 -4.65 11.30 -27.76
C ALA A 256 -3.92 12.45 -27.03
N TYR A 257 -2.74 12.87 -27.49
CA TYR A 257 -2.06 14.03 -26.89
C TYR A 257 -2.85 15.32 -27.15
N SER A 258 -3.06 16.11 -26.11
CA SER A 258 -3.91 17.30 -26.13
C SER A 258 -3.09 18.58 -26.28
N GLY A 259 -3.63 19.54 -27.04
CA GLY A 259 -3.15 20.92 -27.12
C GLY A 259 -4.06 21.94 -26.42
N TYR A 260 -5.12 21.50 -25.75
CA TYR A 260 -6.14 22.37 -25.13
C TYR A 260 -5.64 23.03 -23.84
N ALA A 261 -4.90 24.13 -23.97
CA ALA A 261 -4.51 24.99 -22.87
C ALA A 261 -5.73 25.64 -22.22
N VAL A 262 -5.76 25.68 -20.89
CA VAL A 262 -6.87 26.25 -20.11
C VAL A 262 -6.33 27.23 -19.08
N ARG A 263 -7.06 28.33 -18.88
CA ARG A 263 -6.92 29.18 -17.70
C ARG A 263 -8.29 29.46 -17.07
N VAL A 264 -8.31 29.62 -15.75
CA VAL A 264 -9.50 29.89 -14.95
C VAL A 264 -9.25 31.12 -14.11
N SER A 265 -10.17 32.08 -14.11
CA SER A 265 -10.07 33.29 -13.28
C SER A 265 -9.98 32.93 -11.79
N LEU A 266 -9.08 33.57 -11.03
CA LEU A 266 -9.02 33.36 -9.58
C LEU A 266 -10.17 34.02 -8.82
N SER A 267 -10.78 35.06 -9.40
CA SER A 267 -11.94 35.77 -8.85
C SER A 267 -13.29 35.17 -9.29
N ASP A 268 -13.32 34.40 -10.38
CA ASP A 268 -14.45 33.57 -10.80
C ASP A 268 -13.97 32.13 -11.08
N PHE A 269 -13.78 31.35 -10.01
CA PHE A 269 -13.37 29.95 -10.10
C PHE A 269 -14.56 29.04 -10.41
N SER A 270 -15.20 29.28 -11.55
CA SER A 270 -16.36 28.54 -12.05
C SER A 270 -16.34 28.41 -13.58
N SER A 271 -17.32 27.70 -14.14
CA SER A 271 -17.45 27.49 -15.59
C SER A 271 -17.59 28.78 -16.41
N SER A 272 -17.99 29.92 -15.83
CA SER A 272 -17.96 31.21 -16.53
C SER A 272 -16.53 31.71 -16.74
N GLY A 273 -15.72 31.76 -15.68
CA GLY A 273 -14.32 32.21 -15.68
C GLY A 273 -13.30 31.29 -16.39
N VAL A 274 -13.76 30.25 -17.10
CA VAL A 274 -12.93 29.38 -17.95
C VAL A 274 -12.68 30.02 -19.31
N GLU A 275 -11.40 30.19 -19.65
CA GLU A 275 -10.91 30.44 -21.00
C GLU A 275 -10.06 29.24 -21.48
N TYR A 276 -10.10 28.94 -22.78
CA TYR A 276 -9.33 27.84 -23.36
C TYR A 276 -8.91 28.11 -24.80
N LEU A 277 -7.81 27.47 -25.19
CA LEU A 277 -7.08 27.66 -26.45
C LEU A 277 -6.52 26.31 -26.90
N ASN A 278 -6.77 25.88 -28.14
CA ASN A 278 -6.11 24.70 -28.69
C ASN A 278 -4.80 25.09 -29.39
N LEU A 279 -3.66 24.89 -28.73
CA LEU A 279 -2.33 25.17 -29.27
C LEU A 279 -2.06 24.42 -30.59
N ALA A 280 -2.70 23.26 -30.79
CA ALA A 280 -2.57 22.48 -32.00
C ALA A 280 -3.17 23.16 -33.26
N ASP A 281 -4.01 24.18 -33.11
CA ASP A 281 -4.52 24.99 -34.22
C ASP A 281 -3.45 25.94 -34.79
N THR A 282 -2.45 26.31 -33.97
CA THR A 282 -1.30 27.14 -34.42
C THR A 282 -0.22 26.28 -35.07
N ASN A 283 0.06 25.09 -34.50
CA ASN A 283 0.89 24.06 -35.14
C ASN A 283 0.50 22.67 -34.57
N PRO A 284 0.20 21.66 -35.41
CA PRO A 284 -0.37 20.37 -34.96
C PRO A 284 0.54 19.54 -34.03
N ASN A 285 1.81 19.92 -33.87
CA ASN A 285 2.76 19.30 -32.94
C ASN A 285 2.68 19.84 -31.51
N LEU A 286 2.01 20.97 -31.27
CA LEU A 286 1.92 21.65 -29.97
C LEU A 286 0.92 20.93 -29.05
N LYS A 287 1.33 19.77 -28.57
CA LYS A 287 0.53 18.85 -27.75
C LYS A 287 1.40 18.16 -26.70
N GLY A 288 0.75 17.70 -25.62
CA GLY A 288 1.33 16.75 -24.68
C GLY A 288 2.48 17.30 -23.84
N PHE A 289 2.19 18.39 -23.15
CA PHE A 289 3.10 19.10 -22.26
C PHE A 289 3.05 18.48 -20.86
N ASN A 290 4.18 18.45 -20.14
CA ASN A 290 4.21 17.84 -18.79
C ASN A 290 3.90 18.80 -17.66
N GLY A 291 4.25 20.06 -17.83
CA GLY A 291 4.11 21.14 -16.85
C GLY A 291 4.24 22.50 -17.53
N GLY A 292 4.28 23.54 -16.72
CA GLY A 292 4.36 24.92 -17.19
C GLY A 292 4.66 25.87 -16.05
N PHE A 293 4.92 27.12 -16.41
CA PHE A 293 5.29 28.22 -15.52
C PHE A 293 4.90 29.54 -16.20
N ALA A 294 4.97 30.67 -15.50
CA ALA A 294 4.64 31.97 -16.08
C ALA A 294 5.66 33.05 -15.70
N THR A 295 5.74 34.08 -16.54
CA THR A 295 6.17 35.43 -16.16
C THR A 295 4.98 36.37 -16.26
N ASP A 296 5.12 37.60 -15.78
CA ASP A 296 4.12 38.69 -15.86
C ASP A 296 3.55 38.92 -17.28
N ALA A 297 4.27 38.49 -18.32
CA ALA A 297 3.90 38.66 -19.72
C ALA A 297 3.45 37.37 -20.43
N HIS A 298 3.96 36.19 -20.05
CA HIS A 298 3.71 34.93 -20.80
C HIS A 298 3.54 33.68 -19.93
N ALA A 299 2.62 32.81 -20.34
CA ALA A 299 2.45 31.44 -19.87
C ALA A 299 3.27 30.46 -20.73
N TYR A 300 4.18 29.69 -20.12
CA TYR A 300 5.08 28.75 -20.78
C TYR A 300 4.65 27.29 -20.57
N TYR A 301 4.77 26.47 -21.62
CA TYR A 301 4.40 25.06 -21.62
C TYR A 301 5.62 24.16 -21.92
N VAL A 302 5.82 23.12 -21.11
CA VAL A 302 7.02 22.26 -21.12
C VAL A 302 6.82 21.04 -22.02
N PRO A 303 7.54 20.91 -23.15
CA PRO A 303 7.33 19.83 -24.12
C PRO A 303 7.86 18.47 -23.63
N PHE A 304 7.03 17.43 -23.74
CA PHE A 304 7.37 16.10 -23.24
C PHE A 304 7.11 14.97 -24.26
N SER A 305 5.90 14.88 -24.80
CA SER A 305 5.53 13.88 -25.81
C SER A 305 4.41 14.40 -26.70
N ASN A 306 4.40 14.07 -27.99
CA ASN A 306 3.22 14.24 -28.85
C ASN A 306 3.00 12.97 -29.68
N ASP A 307 2.14 13.03 -30.69
CA ASP A 307 1.79 11.88 -31.53
C ASP A 307 2.99 11.30 -32.31
N GLY A 308 4.07 12.07 -32.48
CA GLY A 308 5.36 11.63 -33.03
C GLY A 308 6.38 11.12 -32.00
N GLY A 309 6.01 10.99 -30.73
CA GLY A 309 6.88 10.59 -29.64
C GLY A 309 7.50 11.77 -28.89
N ARG A 310 8.79 11.67 -28.52
CA ARG A 310 9.47 12.72 -27.73
C ARG A 310 9.72 13.95 -28.58
N ASN A 311 9.32 15.13 -28.07
CA ASN A 311 9.39 16.39 -28.80
C ASN A 311 10.02 17.51 -27.94
N GLY A 312 10.42 18.60 -28.60
CA GLY A 312 11.06 19.78 -28.01
C GLY A 312 10.36 21.09 -28.38
N TYR A 313 9.06 21.07 -28.70
CA TYR A 313 8.29 22.26 -29.05
C TYR A 313 7.97 23.09 -27.79
N ALA A 314 8.90 23.94 -27.38
CA ALA A 314 8.67 24.93 -26.34
C ALA A 314 7.60 25.93 -26.84
N VAL A 315 6.61 26.24 -25.99
CA VAL A 315 5.53 27.18 -26.31
C VAL A 315 5.47 28.23 -25.23
N ARG A 316 5.23 29.48 -25.63
CA ARG A 316 4.76 30.54 -24.74
C ARG A 316 3.50 31.20 -25.30
N VAL A 317 2.60 31.60 -24.42
CA VAL A 317 1.33 32.25 -24.76
C VAL A 317 1.25 33.57 -24.01
N SER A 318 0.91 34.65 -24.71
CA SER A 318 0.70 35.97 -24.09
C SER A 318 -0.37 35.90 -22.99
N LEU A 319 -0.12 36.52 -21.84
CA LEU A 319 -1.15 36.62 -20.79
C LEU A 319 -2.25 37.64 -21.14
N SER A 320 -1.96 38.60 -22.03
CA SER A 320 -2.90 39.61 -22.50
C SER A 320 -3.66 39.21 -23.78
N ASP A 321 -3.13 38.27 -24.56
CA ASP A 321 -3.81 37.63 -25.70
C ASP A 321 -3.78 36.10 -25.54
N PHE A 322 -4.77 35.55 -24.83
CA PHE A 322 -4.92 34.10 -24.65
C PHE A 322 -5.68 33.45 -25.82
N SER A 323 -5.25 33.75 -27.04
CA SER A 323 -5.78 33.20 -28.28
C SER A 323 -4.65 32.75 -29.22
N SER A 324 -4.97 32.18 -30.37
CA SER A 324 -3.98 31.65 -31.33
C SER A 324 -3.01 32.71 -31.87
N SER A 325 -3.33 34.01 -31.81
CA SER A 325 -2.38 35.08 -32.19
C SER A 325 -1.33 35.36 -31.12
N GLY A 326 -1.61 35.06 -29.85
CA GLY A 326 -0.67 35.21 -28.74
C GLY A 326 0.23 33.99 -28.52
N VAL A 327 0.17 32.97 -29.40
CA VAL A 327 0.98 31.74 -29.32
C VAL A 327 2.29 31.89 -30.08
N GLU A 328 3.40 31.86 -29.35
CA GLU A 328 4.74 31.70 -29.91
C GLU A 328 5.28 30.30 -29.60
N TYR A 329 6.04 29.70 -30.52
CA TYR A 329 6.65 28.39 -30.32
C TYR A 329 8.04 28.27 -30.94
N LEU A 330 8.87 27.44 -30.34
CA LEU A 330 10.25 27.16 -30.73
C LEU A 330 10.52 25.66 -30.59
N ASN A 331 11.02 25.02 -31.64
CA ASN A 331 11.45 23.63 -31.58
C ASN A 331 12.93 23.55 -31.17
N LEU A 332 13.18 23.31 -29.87
CA LEU A 332 14.53 23.20 -29.30
C LEU A 332 15.38 22.11 -29.99
N ALA A 333 14.71 21.10 -30.57
CA ALA A 333 15.36 20.03 -31.32
C ALA A 333 16.12 20.48 -32.58
N ASP A 334 15.79 21.66 -33.13
CA ASP A 334 16.47 22.21 -34.30
C ASP A 334 17.82 22.86 -33.93
N THR A 335 18.00 23.25 -32.66
CA THR A 335 19.29 23.71 -32.12
C THR A 335 20.17 22.52 -31.76
N ASN A 336 19.61 21.48 -31.10
CA ASN A 336 20.27 20.19 -30.90
C ASN A 336 19.21 19.08 -30.74
N SER A 337 19.35 17.99 -31.50
CA SER A 337 18.34 16.92 -31.59
C SER A 337 18.05 16.17 -30.29
N ASN A 338 18.91 16.34 -29.26
CA ASN A 338 18.73 15.80 -27.92
C ASN A 338 17.76 16.61 -27.04
N LEU A 339 17.44 17.87 -27.41
CA LEU A 339 16.66 18.81 -26.60
C LEU A 339 15.14 18.52 -26.69
N LYS A 340 14.71 17.41 -26.08
CA LYS A 340 13.32 16.90 -26.11
C LYS A 340 12.98 16.19 -24.80
N GLY A 341 11.69 16.05 -24.50
CA GLY A 341 11.24 15.17 -23.42
C GLY A 341 11.52 15.71 -22.01
N PHE A 342 11.19 16.98 -21.79
CA PHE A 342 11.42 17.69 -20.53
C PHE A 342 10.28 17.46 -19.54
N ALA A 343 10.61 17.21 -18.28
CA ALA A 343 9.60 16.90 -17.25
C ALA A 343 9.09 18.13 -16.49
N GLY A 344 9.88 19.19 -16.43
CA GLY A 344 9.50 20.41 -15.76
C GLY A 344 10.19 21.61 -16.37
N GLY A 345 9.92 22.78 -15.80
CA GLY A 345 10.56 24.02 -16.16
C GLY A 345 10.25 25.08 -15.14
N PHE A 346 11.05 26.13 -15.15
CA PHE A 346 11.00 27.26 -14.24
C PHE A 346 11.57 28.48 -14.96
N VAL A 347 11.51 29.65 -14.33
CA VAL A 347 11.92 30.89 -14.98
C VAL A 347 12.72 31.77 -14.02
N THR A 348 13.59 32.59 -14.58
CA THR A 348 14.21 33.76 -13.94
C THR A 348 13.89 34.99 -14.79
N ASP A 349 14.15 36.19 -14.27
CA ASP A 349 13.91 37.49 -14.93
C ASP A 349 14.47 37.61 -16.37
N THR A 350 15.39 36.72 -16.75
CA THR A 350 16.06 36.73 -18.06
C THR A 350 15.84 35.47 -18.91
N HIS A 351 15.57 34.30 -18.30
CA HIS A 351 15.56 33.02 -19.01
C HIS A 351 14.49 32.03 -18.54
N ALA A 352 13.86 31.33 -19.50
CA ALA A 352 13.00 30.18 -19.29
C ALA A 352 13.84 28.87 -19.32
N TYR A 353 13.76 28.05 -18.27
CA TYR A 353 14.56 26.83 -18.10
C TYR A 353 13.71 25.58 -18.30
N TYR A 354 14.29 24.54 -18.92
CA TYR A 354 13.64 23.26 -19.19
C TYR A 354 14.43 22.10 -18.56
N VAL A 355 13.74 21.27 -17.77
CA VAL A 355 14.33 20.20 -16.93
C VAL A 355 14.42 18.89 -17.72
N PRO A 356 15.62 18.37 -18.02
CA PRO A 356 15.78 17.19 -18.85
C PRO A 356 15.37 15.91 -18.11
N GLN A 357 14.53 15.11 -18.75
CA GLN A 357 14.17 13.78 -18.25
C GLN A 357 14.52 12.67 -19.24
N TYR A 358 13.79 12.55 -20.36
CA TYR A 358 13.87 11.35 -21.19
C TYR A 358 13.60 11.60 -22.68
N ASN A 359 14.61 11.33 -23.50
CA ASN A 359 14.56 11.42 -24.96
C ASN A 359 15.03 10.10 -25.59
N GLY A 360 14.25 9.03 -25.39
CA GLY A 360 14.62 7.65 -25.76
C GLY A 360 15.62 7.00 -24.78
N ALA A 361 16.46 7.79 -24.13
CA ALA A 361 17.21 7.45 -22.92
C ALA A 361 17.07 8.57 -21.89
N TYR A 362 17.47 8.30 -20.64
CA TYR A 362 17.51 9.34 -19.60
C TYR A 362 18.59 10.37 -19.92
N SER A 363 18.20 11.65 -19.85
CA SER A 363 18.95 12.78 -20.41
C SER A 363 19.43 13.74 -19.34
N GLY A 364 20.61 14.33 -19.56
CA GLY A 364 21.18 15.43 -18.77
C GLY A 364 21.23 16.76 -19.54
N TYR A 365 20.64 16.84 -20.74
CA TYR A 365 20.66 18.02 -21.61
C TYR A 365 19.77 19.16 -21.07
N ALA A 366 20.30 19.92 -20.13
CA ALA A 366 19.65 21.10 -19.57
C ALA A 366 19.61 22.23 -20.62
N VAL A 367 18.50 22.96 -20.66
CA VAL A 367 18.28 24.05 -21.62
C VAL A 367 17.78 25.28 -20.89
N ARG A 368 18.23 26.46 -21.34
CA ARG A 368 17.58 27.73 -21.06
C ARG A 368 17.34 28.50 -22.36
N VAL A 369 16.27 29.30 -22.38
CA VAL A 369 15.89 30.14 -23.53
C VAL A 369 15.73 31.57 -23.05
N SER A 370 16.33 32.53 -23.75
CA SER A 370 16.17 33.95 -23.45
C SER A 370 14.70 34.38 -23.52
N LEU A 371 14.24 35.14 -22.53
CA LEU A 371 12.88 35.70 -22.55
C LEU A 371 12.73 36.82 -23.60
N SER A 372 13.83 37.51 -23.94
CA SER A 372 13.86 38.57 -24.94
C SER A 372 14.14 38.08 -26.37
N ASP A 373 14.74 36.90 -26.52
CA ASP A 373 14.95 36.22 -27.82
C ASP A 373 14.43 34.78 -27.76
N PHE A 374 13.12 34.62 -28.01
CA PHE A 374 12.46 33.31 -28.05
C PHE A 374 12.62 32.63 -29.43
N SER A 375 13.85 32.65 -29.96
CA SER A 375 14.25 31.99 -31.20
C SER A 375 15.39 31.00 -30.97
N SER A 376 15.80 30.24 -31.99
CA SER A 376 16.94 29.32 -31.91
C SER A 376 18.26 30.00 -31.52
N SER A 377 18.38 31.32 -31.71
CA SER A 377 19.56 32.09 -31.31
C SER A 377 19.65 32.34 -29.80
N GLY A 378 18.49 32.40 -29.12
CA GLY A 378 18.40 32.56 -27.68
C GLY A 378 18.40 31.25 -26.89
N VAL A 379 18.67 30.11 -27.53
CA VAL A 379 18.74 28.78 -26.89
C VAL A 379 20.17 28.49 -26.44
N GLU A 380 20.36 28.37 -25.13
CA GLU A 380 21.58 27.84 -24.53
C GLU A 380 21.32 26.45 -23.94
N TYR A 381 22.29 25.54 -24.06
CA TYR A 381 22.18 24.19 -23.52
C TYR A 381 23.53 23.63 -23.07
N LEU A 382 23.48 22.72 -22.10
CA LEU A 382 24.63 21.94 -21.65
C LEU A 382 24.18 20.53 -21.27
N ASN A 383 25.08 19.54 -21.33
CA ASN A 383 24.79 18.19 -20.85
C ASN A 383 25.41 17.98 -19.46
N LEU A 384 24.58 18.02 -18.42
CA LEU A 384 24.99 17.83 -17.02
C LEU A 384 25.77 16.51 -16.83
N ALA A 385 25.47 15.51 -17.66
CA ALA A 385 26.14 14.21 -17.64
C ALA A 385 27.63 14.24 -18.03
N ASP A 386 28.11 15.32 -18.64
CA ASP A 386 29.53 15.51 -18.97
C ASP A 386 30.35 15.86 -17.71
N THR A 387 29.72 16.46 -16.70
CA THR A 387 30.34 16.75 -15.38
C THR A 387 30.28 15.52 -14.45
N ASN A 388 29.16 14.81 -14.42
CA ASN A 388 29.05 13.49 -13.77
C ASN A 388 27.98 12.65 -14.47
N SER A 389 28.33 11.43 -14.89
CA SER A 389 27.50 10.57 -15.75
C SER A 389 26.14 10.14 -15.16
N ASN A 390 25.92 10.35 -13.85
CA ASN A 390 24.66 10.12 -13.14
C ASN A 390 23.67 11.30 -13.22
N LEU A 391 24.11 12.47 -13.67
CA LEU A 391 23.29 13.70 -13.77
C LEU A 391 22.35 13.66 -14.99
N LYS A 392 21.35 12.77 -14.90
CA LYS A 392 20.34 12.50 -15.92
C LYS A 392 19.02 12.14 -15.26
N GLY A 393 17.89 12.33 -15.96
CA GLY A 393 16.60 11.82 -15.51
C GLY A 393 15.99 12.58 -14.33
N PHE A 394 16.19 13.89 -14.33
CA PHE A 394 15.55 14.81 -13.39
C PHE A 394 14.03 14.85 -13.64
N ARG A 395 13.27 15.44 -12.70
CA ARG A 395 11.81 15.56 -12.85
C ARG A 395 11.27 16.97 -12.66
N GLY A 396 11.83 17.72 -11.71
CA GLY A 396 11.54 19.14 -11.49
C GLY A 396 12.81 19.98 -11.39
N GLY A 397 12.63 21.26 -11.12
CA GLY A 397 13.71 22.24 -10.97
C GLY A 397 13.15 23.59 -10.54
N PHE A 398 14.02 24.45 -10.05
CA PHE A 398 13.72 25.78 -9.53
C PHE A 398 14.97 26.66 -9.63
N ALA A 399 14.84 27.96 -9.44
CA ALA A 399 15.97 28.88 -9.38
C ALA A 399 16.10 29.54 -8.00
N THR A 400 17.31 30.02 -7.71
CA THR A 400 17.56 31.15 -6.81
C THR A 400 18.41 32.17 -7.56
N ASP A 401 18.58 33.38 -7.02
CA ASP A 401 19.29 34.53 -7.61
C ASP A 401 20.66 34.21 -8.24
N ALA A 402 21.31 33.13 -7.80
CA ALA A 402 22.62 32.70 -8.29
C ALA A 402 22.63 31.38 -9.08
N HIS A 403 21.63 30.48 -8.89
CA HIS A 403 21.70 29.10 -9.43
C HIS A 403 20.35 28.53 -9.91
N ALA A 404 20.42 27.76 -11.01
CA ALA A 404 19.36 26.89 -11.52
C ALA A 404 19.53 25.47 -10.96
N TYR A 405 18.56 24.96 -10.20
CA TYR A 405 18.58 23.66 -9.52
C TYR A 405 17.78 22.59 -10.29
N TYR A 406 18.30 21.36 -10.32
CA TYR A 406 17.72 20.21 -11.00
C TYR A 406 17.43 19.08 -10.01
N VAL A 407 16.16 18.68 -9.91
CA VAL A 407 15.65 17.75 -8.88
C VAL A 407 15.85 16.29 -9.32
N PRO A 408 16.68 15.50 -8.60
CA PRO A 408 17.03 14.14 -9.02
C PRO A 408 15.86 13.19 -8.82
N SER A 409 15.63 12.34 -9.81
CA SER A 409 14.48 11.44 -9.82
C SER A 409 14.90 10.02 -10.17
N TYR A 410 15.04 9.69 -11.45
CA TYR A 410 15.14 8.30 -11.89
C TYR A 410 15.98 8.17 -13.17
N ASN A 411 16.99 7.31 -13.10
CA ASN A 411 17.99 7.13 -14.16
C ASN A 411 18.07 5.65 -14.56
N SER A 412 16.96 5.14 -15.14
CA SER A 412 16.64 3.72 -15.44
C SER A 412 16.42 2.82 -14.21
N ALA A 413 15.73 1.68 -14.36
CA ALA A 413 15.45 0.77 -13.24
C ALA A 413 16.70 0.00 -12.79
N PRO A 414 16.91 -0.25 -11.48
CA PRO A 414 16.11 0.19 -10.32
C PRO A 414 16.52 1.58 -9.76
N ASN A 415 17.29 2.35 -10.52
CA ASN A 415 18.10 3.48 -10.08
C ASN A 415 17.30 4.79 -9.93
N PHE A 416 16.48 4.87 -8.90
CA PHE A 416 16.21 6.16 -8.27
C PHE A 416 17.51 6.70 -7.65
N HIS A 417 17.76 7.99 -7.75
CA HIS A 417 19.06 8.59 -7.38
C HIS A 417 18.92 9.88 -6.56
N GLY A 418 20.00 10.25 -5.87
CA GLY A 418 20.10 11.43 -5.01
C GLY A 418 21.02 12.52 -5.56
N TYR A 419 21.61 12.34 -6.75
CA TYR A 419 22.51 13.32 -7.39
C TYR A 419 21.79 14.59 -7.83
N ALA A 420 21.54 15.51 -6.90
CA ALA A 420 21.06 16.85 -7.19
C ALA A 420 22.16 17.67 -7.88
N ALA A 421 21.78 18.51 -8.84
CA ALA A 421 22.68 19.45 -9.49
C ALA A 421 22.18 20.88 -9.34
N ARG A 422 23.12 21.83 -9.32
CA ARG A 422 22.84 23.25 -9.52
C ARG A 422 23.82 23.84 -10.53
N VAL A 423 23.36 24.79 -11.33
CA VAL A 423 24.16 25.45 -12.36
C VAL A 423 24.15 26.95 -12.12
N SER A 424 25.31 27.60 -12.19
CA SER A 424 25.42 29.06 -12.11
C SER A 424 24.54 29.74 -13.17
N LEU A 425 23.77 30.75 -12.78
CA LEU A 425 23.00 31.56 -13.74
C LEU A 425 23.91 32.45 -14.61
N SER A 426 25.11 32.80 -14.13
CA SER A 426 26.11 33.58 -14.86
C SER A 426 27.07 32.75 -15.72
N ASP A 427 27.26 31.46 -15.39
CA ASP A 427 28.06 30.51 -16.18
C ASP A 427 27.25 29.24 -16.46
N PHE A 428 26.45 29.28 -17.53
CA PHE A 428 25.66 28.13 -17.99
C PHE A 428 26.51 27.21 -18.89
N SER A 429 27.66 26.79 -18.37
CA SER A 429 28.57 25.81 -18.97
C SER A 429 28.89 24.69 -17.98
N SER A 430 29.58 23.64 -18.42
CA SER A 430 30.02 22.54 -17.55
C SER A 430 30.91 22.98 -16.37
N SER A 431 31.54 24.16 -16.45
CA SER A 431 32.34 24.76 -15.37
C SER A 431 31.48 25.32 -14.24
N GLY A 432 30.27 25.79 -14.55
CA GLY A 432 29.30 26.30 -13.58
C GLY A 432 28.39 25.22 -12.98
N VAL A 433 28.63 23.93 -13.25
CA VAL A 433 27.84 22.80 -12.74
C VAL A 433 28.42 22.30 -11.41
N GLU A 434 27.67 22.48 -10.32
CA GLU A 434 27.90 21.82 -9.04
C GLU A 434 26.90 20.67 -8.84
N TYR A 435 27.30 19.64 -8.08
CA TYR A 435 26.41 18.52 -7.75
C TYR A 435 26.69 17.92 -6.38
N LEU A 436 25.65 17.33 -5.80
CA LEU A 436 25.64 16.70 -4.48
C LEU A 436 24.81 15.41 -4.53
N ASN A 437 25.35 14.29 -4.05
CA ASN A 437 24.57 13.07 -3.88
C ASN A 437 23.94 13.02 -2.49
N LEU A 438 22.66 13.39 -2.39
CA LEU A 438 21.90 13.36 -1.13
C LEU A 438 21.91 11.97 -0.46
N ALA A 439 22.06 10.92 -1.27
CA ALA A 439 22.15 9.54 -0.80
C ALA A 439 23.42 9.21 0.02
N ASP A 440 24.43 10.07 0.01
CA ASP A 440 25.63 9.93 0.84
C ASP A 440 25.37 10.37 2.30
N THR A 441 24.28 11.10 2.56
CA THR A 441 23.84 11.50 3.90
C THR A 441 22.90 10.45 4.51
N ASP A 442 21.86 10.05 3.77
CA ASP A 442 21.06 8.85 4.06
C ASP A 442 20.66 8.19 2.73
N SER A 443 20.87 6.88 2.63
CA SER A 443 20.53 6.04 1.47
C SER A 443 19.07 6.13 0.98
N ASN A 444 18.15 6.65 1.80
CA ASN A 444 16.75 6.91 1.48
C ASN A 444 16.53 8.19 0.66
N LEU A 445 17.48 9.12 0.63
CA LEU A 445 17.34 10.45 0.02
C LEU A 445 17.56 10.42 -1.49
N LYS A 446 16.59 9.82 -2.20
CA LYS A 446 16.60 9.62 -3.65
C LYS A 446 15.18 9.76 -4.21
N GLY A 447 15.06 10.05 -5.50
CA GLY A 447 13.80 9.87 -6.22
C GLY A 447 12.72 10.89 -5.85
N PHE A 448 13.02 12.16 -6.10
CA PHE A 448 12.17 13.31 -5.82
C PHE A 448 11.33 13.69 -7.06
N ASP A 449 10.28 14.49 -6.89
CA ASP A 449 9.41 14.96 -7.99
C ASP A 449 9.74 16.40 -8.38
N GLY A 450 9.48 17.32 -7.45
CA GLY A 450 9.77 18.75 -7.57
C GLY A 450 10.68 19.26 -6.44
N GLY A 451 10.81 20.58 -6.40
CA GLY A 451 11.59 21.29 -5.40
C GLY A 451 11.29 22.78 -5.45
N PHE A 452 11.71 23.49 -4.41
CA PHE A 452 11.49 24.92 -4.22
C PHE A 452 12.62 25.49 -3.35
N ALA A 453 12.72 26.80 -3.23
CA ALA A 453 13.72 27.45 -2.39
C ALA A 453 13.09 28.40 -1.36
N THR A 454 13.88 28.70 -0.34
CA THR A 454 13.81 29.94 0.45
C THR A 454 15.20 30.58 0.49
N ASP A 455 15.32 31.81 0.96
CA ASP A 455 16.54 32.63 1.02
C ASP A 455 17.78 31.90 1.62
N ALA A 456 17.56 30.85 2.42
CA ALA A 456 18.61 30.06 3.06
C ALA A 456 18.71 28.59 2.58
N HIS A 457 17.65 28.00 2.00
CA HIS A 457 17.61 26.55 1.74
C HIS A 457 16.92 26.17 0.42
N ALA A 458 17.50 25.18 -0.27
CA ALA A 458 16.88 24.43 -1.36
C ALA A 458 16.12 23.21 -0.80
N TYR A 459 14.88 22.98 -1.22
CA TYR A 459 14.02 21.88 -0.76
C TYR A 459 13.72 20.88 -1.88
N TYR A 460 13.71 19.58 -1.55
CA TYR A 460 13.45 18.49 -2.49
C TYR A 460 12.24 17.66 -2.04
N VAL A 461 11.27 17.48 -2.94
CA VAL A 461 9.94 16.91 -2.66
C VAL A 461 9.95 15.38 -2.85
N PRO A 462 9.74 14.57 -1.81
CA PRO A 462 9.93 13.13 -1.87
C PRO A 462 8.80 12.40 -2.60
N PHE A 463 9.18 11.52 -3.53
CA PHE A 463 8.23 10.81 -4.37
C PHE A 463 8.36 9.30 -4.30
N ASN A 464 9.46 8.72 -4.79
CA ASN A 464 9.61 7.27 -4.93
C ASN A 464 11.09 6.86 -4.92
N ASN A 465 11.50 6.03 -3.98
CA ASN A 465 12.83 5.43 -3.92
C ASN A 465 12.68 3.89 -3.87
N GLY A 466 12.21 3.32 -4.98
CA GLY A 466 11.74 1.92 -5.05
C GLY A 466 10.36 1.70 -4.39
N ALA A 467 10.10 2.38 -3.27
CA ALA A 467 8.78 2.57 -2.68
C ALA A 467 8.48 4.06 -2.48
N LYS A 468 7.19 4.39 -2.33
CA LYS A 468 6.74 5.79 -2.14
C LYS A 468 7.33 6.38 -0.85
N SER A 469 7.99 7.53 -0.97
CA SER A 469 8.85 8.10 0.07
C SER A 469 8.19 9.30 0.76
N GLY A 470 8.47 9.45 2.06
CA GLY A 470 8.13 10.62 2.88
C GLY A 470 9.35 11.44 3.33
N TYR A 471 10.56 11.09 2.87
CA TYR A 471 11.83 11.72 3.28
C TYR A 471 12.02 13.10 2.64
N ALA A 472 11.41 14.13 3.22
CA ALA A 472 11.58 15.52 2.80
C ALA A 472 13.00 15.99 3.13
N VAL A 473 13.66 16.65 2.18
CA VAL A 473 15.05 17.11 2.31
C VAL A 473 15.12 18.61 2.11
N ARG A 474 15.97 19.27 2.90
CA ARG A 474 16.48 20.61 2.59
C ARG A 474 18.00 20.62 2.57
N VAL A 475 18.58 21.52 1.79
CA VAL A 475 20.03 21.72 1.65
C VAL A 475 20.33 23.20 1.79
N SER A 476 21.34 23.55 2.58
CA SER A 476 21.81 24.94 2.70
C SER A 476 22.24 25.49 1.33
N LEU A 477 21.81 26.71 0.99
CA LEU A 477 22.25 27.37 -0.24
C LEU A 477 23.71 27.80 -0.18
N SER A 478 24.24 28.06 1.03
CA SER A 478 25.63 28.46 1.26
C SER A 478 26.59 27.28 1.48
N ASP A 479 26.07 26.09 1.81
CA ASP A 479 26.82 24.84 1.92
C ASP A 479 26.11 23.73 1.13
N PHE A 480 26.42 23.66 -0.17
CA PHE A 480 25.90 22.64 -1.08
C PHE A 480 26.73 21.34 -1.01
N SER A 481 27.06 20.90 0.21
CA SER A 481 27.73 19.63 0.51
C SER A 481 26.84 18.75 1.39
N SER A 482 27.26 17.50 1.64
CA SER A 482 26.56 16.59 2.56
C SER A 482 26.44 17.13 3.99
N SER A 483 27.27 18.10 4.37
CA SER A 483 27.22 18.76 5.68
C SER A 483 26.04 19.73 5.81
N GLY A 484 25.57 20.29 4.69
CA GLY A 484 24.43 21.20 4.62
C GLY A 484 23.09 20.49 4.35
N VAL A 485 23.05 19.15 4.35
CA VAL A 485 21.84 18.35 4.11
C VAL A 485 21.11 18.07 5.43
N GLU A 486 19.84 18.45 5.48
CA GLU A 486 18.92 18.08 6.56
C GLU A 486 17.69 17.36 5.99
N TYR A 487 17.09 16.45 6.75
CA TYR A 487 15.92 15.70 6.30
C TYR A 487 14.95 15.33 7.42
N LEU A 488 13.69 15.09 7.04
CA LEU A 488 12.61 14.63 7.90
C LEU A 488 11.75 13.61 7.14
N ASN A 489 11.51 12.45 7.74
CA ASN A 489 10.55 11.49 7.20
C ASN A 489 9.13 11.82 7.68
N LEU A 490 8.36 12.49 6.80
CA LEU A 490 6.96 12.87 7.06
C LEU A 490 6.06 11.66 7.41
N ALA A 491 6.44 10.46 6.96
CA ALA A 491 5.71 9.23 7.24
C ALA A 491 5.71 8.82 8.72
N ASP A 492 6.65 9.32 9.53
CA ASP A 492 6.71 9.03 10.97
C ASP A 492 5.63 9.77 11.76
N THR A 493 5.14 10.90 11.21
CA THR A 493 3.96 11.61 11.75
C THR A 493 2.66 10.94 11.29
N ASN A 494 2.57 10.51 10.04
CA ASN A 494 1.44 9.77 9.50
C ASN A 494 1.88 8.95 8.27
N SER A 495 1.68 7.63 8.31
CA SER A 495 2.17 6.69 7.29
C SER A 495 1.67 6.93 5.86
N ASN A 496 0.61 7.75 5.69
CA ASN A 496 0.07 8.16 4.39
C ASN A 496 0.83 9.35 3.74
N LEU A 497 1.65 10.08 4.51
CA LEU A 497 2.43 11.25 4.06
C LEU A 497 3.67 10.82 3.24
N LYS A 498 3.40 10.31 2.04
CA LYS A 498 4.40 9.79 1.10
C LYS A 498 3.98 10.09 -0.35
N GLY A 499 4.95 10.20 -1.24
CA GLY A 499 4.68 10.23 -2.69
C GLY A 499 4.07 11.56 -3.15
N PHE A 500 4.70 12.67 -2.78
CA PHE A 500 4.28 14.03 -3.09
C PHE A 500 4.69 14.45 -4.51
N GLY A 501 3.87 15.29 -5.16
CA GLY A 501 4.08 15.71 -6.56
C GLY A 501 4.81 17.04 -6.71
N GLY A 502 4.75 17.89 -5.70
CA GLY A 502 5.34 19.23 -5.70
C GLY A 502 5.34 19.83 -4.30
N GLY A 503 5.75 21.08 -4.18
CA GLY A 503 5.81 21.79 -2.91
C GLY A 503 6.18 23.25 -3.11
N PHE A 504 6.04 24.02 -2.03
CA PHE A 504 6.29 25.47 -2.01
C PHE A 504 6.62 25.91 -0.59
N ALA A 505 7.11 27.15 -0.45
CA ALA A 505 7.32 27.79 0.83
C ALA A 505 6.52 29.10 0.94
N THR A 506 6.09 29.41 2.16
CA THR A 506 5.86 30.79 2.62
C THR A 506 6.99 31.16 3.58
N ALA A 507 7.07 32.42 4.03
CA ALA A 507 8.08 32.86 4.99
C ALA A 507 8.12 32.05 6.32
N ALA A 508 7.05 31.32 6.66
CA ALA A 508 6.93 30.57 7.91
C ALA A 508 6.77 29.05 7.74
N HIS A 509 6.43 28.55 6.55
CA HIS A 509 6.07 27.14 6.34
C HIS A 509 6.48 26.60 4.97
N ALA A 510 7.03 25.38 4.94
CA ALA A 510 7.12 24.55 3.75
C ALA A 510 5.86 23.68 3.62
N TYR A 511 5.42 23.44 2.39
CA TYR A 511 4.22 22.66 2.08
C TYR A 511 4.52 21.61 1.02
N TYR A 512 3.94 20.43 1.15
CA TYR A 512 4.14 19.29 0.24
C TYR A 512 2.79 18.87 -0.35
N VAL A 513 2.68 19.01 -1.67
CA VAL A 513 1.47 18.76 -2.46
C VAL A 513 1.33 17.25 -2.70
N PRO A 514 0.21 16.62 -2.30
CA PRO A 514 0.07 15.17 -2.43
C PRO A 514 -0.06 14.76 -3.90
N HIS A 515 0.38 13.53 -4.21
CA HIS A 515 0.21 12.96 -5.54
C HIS A 515 -0.24 11.49 -5.44
N HIS A 516 0.62 10.55 -5.05
CA HIS A 516 0.27 9.12 -5.13
C HIS A 516 1.05 8.23 -4.16
N ASN A 517 0.33 7.51 -3.30
CA ASN A 517 0.83 6.54 -2.33
C ASN A 517 -0.02 5.25 -2.39
N GLY A 518 0.34 4.31 -3.29
CA GLY A 518 -0.49 3.14 -3.64
C GLY A 518 -1.70 3.47 -4.54
N ALA A 519 -2.44 4.53 -4.20
CA ALA A 519 -3.43 5.19 -5.04
C ALA A 519 -3.17 6.71 -5.05
N TYR A 520 -3.95 7.50 -5.80
CA TYR A 520 -3.94 8.96 -5.68
C TYR A 520 -4.35 9.38 -4.25
N SER A 521 -3.70 10.42 -3.72
CA SER A 521 -3.77 10.79 -2.29
C SER A 521 -4.22 12.24 -2.09
N GLY A 522 -5.02 12.49 -1.05
CA GLY A 522 -5.36 13.84 -0.59
C GLY A 522 -4.50 14.36 0.57
N TYR A 523 -3.57 13.55 1.11
CA TYR A 523 -2.82 13.88 2.33
C TYR A 523 -1.64 14.83 2.07
N ALA A 524 -1.92 16.14 2.06
CA ALA A 524 -0.89 17.18 2.06
C ALA A 524 -0.13 17.25 3.41
N ALA A 525 1.08 17.82 3.39
CA ALA A 525 1.83 18.16 4.61
C ALA A 525 2.19 19.64 4.67
N ARG A 526 2.22 20.22 5.88
CA ARG A 526 2.80 21.53 6.19
C ARG A 526 3.83 21.37 7.30
N VAL A 527 5.04 21.87 7.08
CA VAL A 527 6.18 21.86 8.01
C VAL A 527 6.54 23.29 8.34
N SER A 528 6.82 23.62 9.61
CA SER A 528 7.27 24.97 9.98
C SER A 528 8.73 25.18 9.57
N LEU A 529 9.07 26.40 9.15
CA LEU A 529 10.44 26.78 8.77
C LEU A 529 11.25 27.37 9.92
N SER A 530 10.57 27.85 10.97
CA SER A 530 11.22 28.27 12.21
C SER A 530 11.66 27.05 13.01
N ILE A 531 12.97 26.98 13.29
CA ILE A 531 13.60 26.13 14.32
C ILE A 531 14.18 27.07 15.36
#